data_AF-A0A251ZX65-F1
#
_entry.id   AF-A0A251ZX65-F1
#
_cell.length_a   1.000
_cell.length_b   1.000
_cell.length_c   1.000
_cell.angle_alpha   90.00
_cell.angle_beta   90.00
_cell.angle_gamma   90.00
#
_symmetry.space_group_name_H-M   'P 1'
#
loop_
_entity.id
_entity.type
_entity.pdbx_description
1 polymer ?
#
loop_
_entity_poly.entity_id
_entity_poly.type
_entity_poly.pdbx_seq_one_letter_code
_entity_poly.pdbx_strand_id
1 'polypeptide(L)' 'MKSVIEKAHRGDITSQNFIAISYLTGQGAPKDYKKALYWYTKAADQRNVDAQFQLGEMYFKGQGVPQNYDIAGD' A
#
# COMPACT_ATOMS: atom_id res chain seq x y z
N MET A 1 -6.82 15.34 -3.55
CA MET A 1 -6.89 13.89 -3.87
C MET A 1 -7.19 13.58 -5.32
N LYS A 2 -8.25 14.13 -5.93
CA LYS A 2 -8.74 13.68 -7.26
C LYS A 2 -7.66 13.70 -8.37
N SER A 3 -6.92 14.80 -8.51
CA SER A 3 -5.82 14.90 -9.49
C SER A 3 -4.68 13.90 -9.21
N VAL A 4 -4.39 13.61 -7.93
CA VAL A 4 -3.37 12.63 -7.54
C VAL A 4 -3.82 11.21 -7.91
N ILE A 5 -5.09 10.88 -7.70
CA ILE A 5 -5.68 9.59 -8.07
C ILE A 5 -5.57 9.37 -9.58
N GLU A 6 -5.91 10.37 -10.39
CA GLU A 6 -5.79 10.29 -11.85
C GLU A 6 -4.35 10.05 -12.30
N LYS A 7 -3.38 10.78 -11.74
CA LYS A 7 -1.95 10.58 -12.02
C LYS A 7 -1.46 9.19 -11.60
N ALA A 8 -1.84 8.73 -10.42
CA ALA A 8 -1.48 7.40 -9.93
C ALA A 8 -2.03 6.28 -10.82
N HIS A 9 -3.26 6.44 -11.33
CA HIS A 9 -3.83 5.51 -12.32
C HIS A 9 -3.08 5.52 -13.65
N ARG A 10 -2.48 6.65 -14.04
CA ARG A 10 -1.62 6.77 -15.23
C ARG A 10 -0.18 6.28 -15.02
N GLY A 11 0.15 5.74 -13.84
CA GLY A 11 1.46 5.19 -13.55
C GLY A 11 2.42 6.13 -12.82
N ASP A 12 2.01 7.36 -12.49
CA ASP A 12 2.89 8.30 -11.78
C ASP A 12 3.30 7.75 -10.41
N ILE A 13 4.57 7.34 -10.30
CA ILE A 13 5.12 6.66 -9.12
C ILE A 13 4.98 7.52 -7.86
N THR A 14 5.22 8.82 -7.97
CA THR A 14 5.09 9.77 -6.86
C THR A 14 3.66 9.81 -6.33
N SER A 15 2.67 9.88 -7.23
CA SER A 15 1.26 9.86 -6.85
C SER A 15 0.82 8.51 -6.29
N GLN A 16 1.33 7.39 -6.83
CA GLN A 16 1.07 6.06 -6.28
C GLN A 16 1.61 5.94 -4.84
N ASN A 17 2.85 6.36 -4.61
CA ASN A 17 3.47 6.34 -3.29
C ASN A 17 2.71 7.24 -2.30
N PHE A 18 2.33 8.46 -2.73
CA PHE A 18 1.53 9.37 -1.90
C PHE A 18 0.18 8.76 -1.49
N ILE A 19 -0.56 8.15 -2.42
CA ILE A 19 -1.84 7.53 -2.11
C ILE A 19 -1.66 6.33 -1.18
N ALA A 20 -0.61 5.54 -1.40
CA ALA A 20 -0.27 4.41 -0.55
C ALA A 20 -0.02 4.87 0.90
N ILE A 21 0.78 5.93 1.09
CA ILE A 21 1.04 6.54 2.40
C ILE A 21 -0.25 7.08 3.03
N SER A 22 -1.11 7.76 2.26
CA SER A 22 -2.40 8.27 2.77
C SER A 22 -3.27 7.15 3.31
N TYR A 23 -3.37 6.02 2.60
CA TYR A 23 -4.13 4.86 3.08
C TYR A 23 -3.44 4.12 4.23
N LEU A 24 -2.11 4.08 4.26
CA LEU A 24 -1.34 3.45 5.34
C LEU A 24 -1.50 4.21 6.66
N THR A 25 -1.39 5.53 6.61
CA THR A 25 -1.39 6.41 7.79
C THR A 25 -2.79 6.85 8.21
N GLY A 26 -3.73 6.92 7.27
CA GLY A 26 -5.03 7.56 7.47
C GLY A 26 -5.00 9.08 7.26
N GLN A 27 -3.92 9.64 6.70
CA GLN A 27 -3.80 11.06 6.46
C GLN A 27 -4.36 11.44 5.08
N GLY A 28 -5.45 12.22 5.07
CA GLY A 28 -6.11 12.65 3.83
C GLY A 28 -7.03 11.59 3.19
N ALA A 29 -7.03 10.36 3.72
CA ALA A 29 -8.01 9.31 3.40
C ALA A 29 -8.24 8.41 4.63
N PRO A 30 -9.38 7.73 4.75
CA PRO A 30 -9.57 6.69 5.77
C PRO A 30 -8.48 5.63 5.65
N LYS A 31 -7.92 5.21 6.79
CA LYS A 31 -6.90 4.16 6.84
C LYS A 31 -7.44 2.86 6.24
N ASP A 32 -6.71 2.30 5.28
CA ASP A 32 -7.09 1.10 4.54
C ASP A 32 -5.83 0.36 4.08
N TYR A 33 -5.38 -0.62 4.87
CA TYR A 33 -4.16 -1.36 4.56
C TYR A 33 -4.26 -2.14 3.24
N LYS A 34 -5.44 -2.56 2.80
CA LYS A 34 -5.59 -3.26 1.51
C LYS A 34 -5.31 -2.32 0.34
N LYS A 35 -5.82 -1.08 0.41
CA LYS A 35 -5.53 -0.06 -0.61
C LYS A 35 -4.09 0.42 -0.56
N ALA A 36 -3.50 0.56 0.63
CA ALA A 36 -2.08 0.87 0.76
C ALA A 36 -1.22 -0.21 0.08
N LEU A 37 -1.50 -1.48 0.37
CA LEU A 37 -0.78 -2.63 -0.22
C LEU A 37 -0.89 -2.62 -1.75
N TYR A 38 -2.10 -2.37 -2.28
CA TYR A 38 -2.32 -2.25 -3.73
C TYR A 38 -1.46 -1.17 -4.39
N TRP A 39 -1.46 0.04 -3.83
CA TRP A 39 -0.73 1.17 -4.42
C TRP A 39 0.79 1.04 -4.26
N TYR A 40 1.26 0.53 -3.12
CA TYR A 40 2.68 0.21 -2.97
C TYR A 40 3.12 -0.90 -3.94
N THR A 41 2.29 -1.92 -4.17
CA THR A 41 2.59 -2.98 -5.17
C THR A 41 2.81 -2.38 -6.55
N LYS A 42 1.89 -1.50 -7.00
CA LYS A 42 2.05 -0.80 -8.29
C LYS A 42 3.32 0.05 -8.38
N ALA A 43 3.70 0.74 -7.30
CA ALA A 43 4.93 1.53 -7.28
C ALA A 43 6.17 0.63 -7.27
N ALA A 44 6.13 -0.48 -6.53
CA ALA A 44 7.22 -1.46 -6.45
C ALA A 44 7.46 -2.20 -7.79
N ASP A 45 6.40 -2.49 -8.55
CA ASP A 45 6.49 -3.05 -9.92
C ASP A 45 7.26 -2.13 -10.87
N GLN A 46 7.23 -0.82 -10.58
CA GLN A 46 8.01 0.20 -11.30
C GLN A 46 9.40 0.42 -10.69
N ARG A 47 9.87 -0.50 -9.83
CA ARG A 47 11.17 -0.46 -9.15
C ARG A 47 11.35 0.71 -8.20
N ASN A 48 10.26 1.26 -7.63
CA ASN A 48 10.37 2.24 -6.56
C ASN A 48 10.84 1.55 -5.26
N VAL A 49 12.03 1.94 -4.79
CA VAL A 49 12.69 1.33 -3.63
C VAL A 49 11.92 1.57 -2.33
N ASP A 50 11.37 2.76 -2.14
CA ASP A 50 10.60 3.09 -0.93
C ASP A 50 9.33 2.24 -0.84
N ALA A 51 8.66 2.02 -1.98
CA ALA A 51 7.48 1.17 -2.05
C ALA A 51 7.82 -0.30 -1.78
N GLN A 52 8.96 -0.80 -2.29
CA GLN A 52 9.42 -2.15 -1.98
C GLN A 52 9.70 -2.33 -0.49
N PHE A 53 10.36 -1.35 0.14
CA PHE A 53 10.60 -1.35 1.59
C PHE A 53 9.28 -1.36 2.37
N GLN A 54 8.34 -0.50 2.01
CA GLN A 54 7.04 -0.40 2.68
C GLN A 54 6.19 -1.67 2.50
N LEU A 55 6.23 -2.32 1.34
CA LEU A 55 5.59 -3.62 1.16
C LEU A 55 6.19 -4.66 2.12
N GLY A 56 7.52 -4.71 2.24
CA GLY A 56 8.19 -5.60 3.18
C GLY A 56 7.72 -5.38 4.62
N GLU A 57 7.64 -4.13 5.06
CA GLU A 57 7.09 -3.78 6.38
C GLU A 57 5.63 -4.20 6.55
N MET A 58 4.79 -3.98 5.53
CA MET A 58 3.37 -4.35 5.58
C MET A 58 3.19 -5.87 5.67
N TYR A 59 3.94 -6.65 4.87
CA TYR A 59 3.91 -8.11 4.96
C TYR A 59 4.41 -8.60 6.32
N PHE A 60 5.51 -8.04 6.83
CA PHE A 60 6.04 -8.38 8.16
C PHE A 60 5.03 -8.12 9.28
N LYS A 61 4.27 -7.01 9.20
CA LYS A 61 3.25 -6.63 10.19
C LYS A 61 1.89 -7.28 9.96
N GLY A 62 1.72 -8.08 8.90
CA GLY A 62 0.42 -8.64 8.53
C GLY A 62 -0.63 -7.58 8.11
N GLN A 63 -0.19 -6.41 7.64
CA GLN A 63 -1.07 -5.29 7.29
C GLN A 63 -1.60 -5.43 5.86
N GLY A 64 -2.91 -5.62 5.73
CA GLY A 64 -3.56 -5.69 4.41
C GLY A 64 -3.52 -7.08 3.76
N VAL A 65 -2.79 -8.03 4.34
CA VAL A 65 -2.88 -9.46 4.06
C VAL A 65 -3.83 -10.13 5.06
N PRO A 66 -4.60 -11.15 4.66
CA PRO A 66 -5.35 -11.97 5.60
C PRO A 66 -4.38 -12.63 6.59
N GLN A 67 -4.46 -12.29 7.88
CA GLN A 67 -3.87 -13.13 8.91
C GLN A 67 -4.76 -14.35 9.06
N ASN A 68 -4.32 -15.49 8.52
CA ASN A 68 -5.00 -16.75 8.78
C ASN A 68 -4.47 -17.30 10.10
N TYR A 69 -5.25 -17.16 11.17
CA TYR A 69 -4.93 -17.70 12.51
C TYR A 69 -5.34 -19.18 12.66
N ASP A 70 -5.92 -19.79 11.61
CA ASP A 70 -6.58 -21.09 11.65
C ASP A 70 -5.64 -22.32 11.69
N ILE A 71 -4.35 -22.17 11.99
CA ILE A 71 -3.39 -23.30 12.07
C ILE A 71 -2.80 -23.49 13.48
N ALA A 72 -3.27 -22.74 14.49
CA ALA A 72 -2.76 -22.82 15.86
C ALA A 72 -3.77 -23.39 16.86
N GLY A 73 -4.50 -24.43 16.46
CA GLY A 73 -5.40 -25.15 17.35
C GLY A 73 -5.77 -26.51 16.80
N ASP A 74 -4.86 -27.47 16.94
CA ASP A 74 -5.13 -28.91 17.12
C ASP A 74 -3.91 -29.57 17.79
#